data_AF-A0AAV5YB71-F1
#
_entry.id   AF-A0AAV5YB71-F1
#
_cell.length_a   1.000
_cell.length_b   1.000
_cell.length_c   1.000
_cell.angle_alpha   90.00
_cell.angle_beta   90.00
_cell.angle_gamma   90.00
#
_symmetry.space_group_name_H-M   'P 1'
#
loop_
_entity.id
_entity.type
_entity.pdbx_description
1 polymer ?
#
loop_
_entity_poly.entity_id
_entity_poly.type
_entity_poly.pdbx_seq_one_letter_code
_entity_poly.pdbx_strand_id
1 'polypeptide(L)' 'MSPLDPQVPPSGEEIHLPGASIQPVLLTVGITMGVVGVTTNVFISIAGVILSVCVIVAWIRDTRRDIDELPLEHAEH' A
#
# COMPACT_ATOMS: atom_id res chain seq x y z
N MET A 1 18.52 4.61 -38.51
CA MET A 1 18.29 4.37 -37.07
C MET A 1 19.66 4.15 -36.43
N SER A 2 20.00 4.92 -35.40
CA SER A 2 21.31 4.87 -34.74
C SER A 2 21.33 3.74 -33.70
N PRO A 3 22.41 2.94 -33.58
CA PRO A 3 22.51 1.84 -32.62
C PRO A 3 22.54 2.27 -31.13
N LEU A 4 22.39 3.57 -30.85
CA LEU A 4 22.38 4.17 -29.52
C LEU A 4 21.04 4.82 -29.14
N ASP A 5 19.97 4.60 -29.92
CA ASP A 5 18.63 4.99 -29.46
C ASP A 5 18.26 4.11 -28.26
N PRO A 6 18.03 4.69 -27.06
CA PRO A 6 17.49 3.91 -25.95
C PRO A 6 16.14 3.36 -26.41
N GLN A 7 15.94 2.03 -26.30
CA GLN A 7 14.61 1.45 -26.39
C GLN A 7 13.83 1.93 -25.17
N VAL A 8 13.25 3.12 -25.28
CA VAL A 8 12.30 3.64 -24.30
C VAL A 8 11.06 2.77 -24.46
N PRO A 9 10.60 2.08 -23.40
CA PRO A 9 9.36 1.34 -23.45
C PRO A 9 8.24 2.23 -24.01
N PRO A 10 7.34 1.70 -24.84
CA PRO A 10 6.28 2.50 -25.42
C PRO A 10 5.55 3.25 -24.32
N SER A 11 5.39 4.57 -24.49
CA SER A 11 4.64 5.41 -23.56
C SER A 11 3.23 4.82 -23.40
N GLY A 12 2.97 4.14 -22.27
CA GLY A 12 1.74 3.37 -22.06
C GLY A 12 1.94 1.94 -21.55
N GLU A 13 3.14 1.52 -21.15
CA GLU A 13 3.28 0.31 -20.33
C GLU A 13 2.34 0.44 -19.11
N GLU A 14 1.41 -0.50 -18.99
CA GLU A 14 0.20 -0.36 -18.17
C GLU A 14 0.59 -0.40 -16.68
N ILE A 15 0.91 0.77 -16.11
CA ILE A 15 1.25 0.89 -14.70
C ILE A 15 -0.01 0.59 -13.89
N HIS A 16 -0.02 -0.55 -13.20
CA HIS A 16 -1.08 -0.90 -12.26
C HIS A 16 -1.07 0.09 -11.09
N LEU A 17 -2.00 1.04 -11.14
CA LEU A 17 -2.23 1.95 -10.04
C LEU A 17 -3.21 1.31 -9.06
N PRO A 18 -2.91 1.30 -7.74
CA PRO A 18 -3.85 0.80 -6.76
C PRO A 18 -5.14 1.63 -6.80
N GLY A 19 -6.26 0.97 -6.50
CA GLY A 19 -7.54 1.64 -6.34
C GLY A 19 -7.52 2.71 -5.25
N ALA A 20 -8.56 3.54 -5.21
CA ALA A 20 -8.72 4.51 -4.14
C ALA A 20 -8.77 3.81 -2.77
N SER A 21 -7.94 4.26 -1.83
CA SER A 21 -7.72 3.58 -0.53
C SER A 21 -7.79 4.56 0.64
N ILE A 22 -8.59 4.24 1.65
CA ILE A 22 -8.68 5.01 2.92
C ILE A 22 -7.68 4.51 3.97
N GLN A 23 -7.11 3.34 3.75
CA GLN A 23 -6.17 2.66 4.66
C GLN A 23 -4.98 3.55 5.07
N PRO A 24 -4.32 4.33 4.18
CA PRO A 24 -3.23 5.22 4.58
C PRO A 24 -3.64 6.27 5.61
N VAL A 25 -4.84 6.83 5.48
CA VAL A 25 -5.37 7.85 6.40
C VAL A 25 -5.65 7.23 7.77
N LEU A 26 -6.33 6.07 7.79
CA LEU A 26 -6.62 5.36 9.04
C LEU A 26 -5.35 4.89 9.75
N LEU A 27 -4.35 4.44 8.99
CA LEU A 27 -3.06 4.06 9.54
C LEU A 27 -2.36 5.26 10.18
N THR A 28 -2.41 6.43 9.52
CA THR A 28 -1.86 7.69 10.06
C THR A 28 -2.51 8.05 11.40
N VAL A 29 -3.84 7.93 11.50
CA VAL A 29 -4.56 8.16 12.76
C VAL A 29 -4.10 7.20 13.85
N GLY A 30 -4.02 5.89 13.55
CA GLY A 30 -3.56 4.88 14.51
C GLY A 30 -2.14 5.12 15.00
N ILE A 31 -1.21 5.42 14.10
CA ILE A 31 0.20 5.70 14.46
C ILE A 31 0.28 6.97 15.30
N THR A 32 -0.41 8.03 14.90
CA THR A 32 -0.44 9.31 15.64
C THR A 32 -0.97 9.08 17.06
N MET A 33 -2.06 8.35 17.20
CA MET A 33 -2.64 8.00 18.49
C MET A 33 -1.68 7.13 19.33
N GLY A 34 -0.97 6.20 18.70
CA GLY A 34 0.09 5.41 19.30
C GLY A 34 1.18 6.28 19.92
N VAL A 35 1.78 7.16 19.11
CA VAL A 35 2.89 8.05 19.50
C VAL A 35 2.46 9.06 20.56
N VAL A 36 1.36 9.77 20.34
CA VAL A 36 0.82 10.74 21.32
C VAL A 36 0.45 10.04 22.62
N GLY A 37 -0.15 8.85 22.53
CA GLY A 37 -0.51 8.01 23.67
C GLY A 37 0.68 7.65 24.55
N VAL A 38 1.86 7.38 23.99
CA VAL A 38 3.08 7.11 24.79
C VAL A 38 3.37 8.24 25.76
N THR A 39 3.15 9.49 25.34
CA THR A 39 3.45 10.68 26.17
C THR A 39 2.29 11.12 27.07
N THR A 40 1.05 10.67 26.80
CA THR A 40 -0.15 11.20 27.46
C THR A 40 -0.93 10.16 28.26
N ASN A 41 -1.17 8.98 27.69
CA ASN A 41 -1.95 7.91 28.32
C ASN A 41 -1.70 6.57 27.62
N VAL A 42 -1.24 5.57 28.37
CA VAL A 42 -0.94 4.22 27.84
C VAL A 42 -2.14 3.56 27.16
N PHE A 43 -3.37 3.79 27.62
CA PHE A 43 -4.57 3.23 26.98
C PHE A 43 -4.80 3.79 25.58
N ILE A 44 -4.51 5.08 25.37
CA ILE A 44 -4.56 5.71 24.04
C ILE A 44 -3.51 5.08 23.13
N SER A 45 -2.31 4.82 23.66
CA SER A 45 -1.23 4.17 22.90
C SER A 45 -1.63 2.76 22.47
N ILE A 46 -2.18 1.95 23.39
CA ILE A 46 -2.67 0.60 23.10
C ILE A 46 -3.77 0.63 22.02
N ALA A 47 -4.73 1.54 22.15
CA ALA A 47 -5.79 1.69 21.15
C ALA A 47 -5.23 2.07 19.77
N GLY A 48 -4.22 2.95 19.72
CA GLY A 48 -3.53 3.35 18.49
C GLY A 48 -2.82 2.18 17.81
N VAL A 49 -2.07 1.39 18.59
CA VAL A 49 -1.40 0.18 18.11
C VAL A 49 -2.39 -0.84 17.57
N ILE A 50 -3.48 -1.11 18.29
CA ILE A 50 -4.53 -2.03 17.85
C ILE A 50 -5.13 -1.56 16.52
N LEU A 51 -5.49 -0.27 16.42
CA LEU A 51 -6.02 0.30 15.20
C LEU A 51 -5.04 0.15 14.02
N SER A 52 -3.77 0.50 14.21
CA SER A 52 -2.74 0.36 13.18
C SER A 52 -2.58 -1.09 12.72
N VAL A 53 -2.53 -2.06 13.64
CA VAL A 53 -2.42 -3.48 13.28
C VAL A 53 -3.64 -3.94 12.50
N CYS A 54 -4.85 -3.58 12.94
CA CYS A 54 -6.08 -3.92 12.22
C CYS A 54 -6.10 -3.34 10.80
N VAL A 55 -5.72 -2.07 10.64
CA VAL A 55 -5.65 -1.42 9.33
C VAL A 55 -4.60 -2.09 8.44
N ILE A 56 -3.41 -2.41 8.96
CA ILE A 56 -2.37 -3.11 8.20
C ILE A 56 -2.87 -4.48 7.72
N VAL A 57 -3.49 -5.27 8.60
CA VAL A 57 -4.04 -6.58 8.24
C VAL A 57 -5.12 -6.45 7.17
N ALA A 58 -6.04 -5.50 7.32
CA ALA A 58 -7.07 -5.25 6.32
C ALA A 58 -6.46 -4.80 4.99
N TRP A 59 -5.48 -3.91 5.02
CA TRP A 59 -4.82 -3.38 3.83
C TRP A 59 -4.05 -4.47 3.08
N ILE A 60 -3.31 -5.33 3.78
CA ILE A 60 -2.64 -6.48 3.16
C ILE A 60 -3.64 -7.41 2.48
N ARG A 61 -4.80 -7.67 3.11
CA ARG A 61 -5.83 -8.54 2.52
C ARG A 61 -6.42 -7.93 1.25
N ASP A 62 -6.66 -6.63 1.26
CA ASP A 62 -7.18 -5.87 0.12
C ASP A 62 -6.17 -5.87 -1.03
N THR A 63 -4.92 -5.48 -0.77
CA THR A 63 -3.84 -5.50 -1.76
C THR A 63 -3.59 -6.89 -2.33
N ARG A 64 -3.71 -7.96 -1.53
CA ARG A 64 -3.62 -9.34 -2.05
C ARG A 64 -4.74 -9.63 -3.04
N ARG A 65 -5.98 -9.24 -2.70
CA ARG A 65 -7.13 -9.41 -3.59
C ARG A 65 -6.94 -8.64 -4.90
N ASP A 66 -6.49 -7.39 -4.82
CA ASP A 66 -6.23 -6.54 -6.00
C ASP A 66 -5.16 -7.15 -6.92
N ILE A 67 -4.09 -7.70 -6.35
CA ILE A 67 -3.01 -8.33 -7.12
C ILE A 67 -3.42 -9.68 -7.70
N ASP A 68 -4.22 -10.48 -6.97
CA ASP A 68 -4.72 -11.79 -7.44
C ASP A 68 -5.64 -11.65 -8.67
N GLU A 69 -6.24 -10.48 -8.90
CA GLU A 69 -7.09 -10.19 -10.06
C GLU A 69 -6.28 -9.88 -11.33
N LEU A 70 -4.94 -9.78 -11.24
CA LEU A 70 -4.06 -9.51 -12.40
C LEU A 70 -3.69 -10.80 -13.14
N PRO A 71 -3.84 -10.86 -14.48
CA PRO A 71 -3.48 -12.04 -15.26
C PRO A 71 -1.96 -12.28 -15.24
N LEU A 72 -1.55 -13.55 -15.10
CA LEU A 72 -0.15 -14.01 -15.01
C LEU A 72 0.61 -13.94 -16.37
N GLU A 73 0.28 -13.03 -17.28
CA GLU A 73 0.79 -12.99 -18.68
C GLU A 73 2.28 -12.60 -18.83
N HIS A 74 3.14 -13.00 -17.89
CA HIS A 74 4.59 -12.82 -17.97
C HIS A 74 5.35 -14.16 -18.04
N ALA A 75 4.66 -15.29 -18.25
CA ALA A 75 5.27 -16.62 -18.31
C ALA A 75 5.68 -17.10 -19.72
N GLU A 76 5.26 -16.42 -20.79
CA GLU A 76 5.56 -16.85 -22.16
C GLU A 76 6.22 -15.72 -22.96
N HIS A 77 7.55 -15.64 -22.91
CA HIS A 77 8.34 -15.16 -24.04
C HIS A 77 9.78 -15.70 -24.06
#